data_AF-A0A845VQD2-F1
#
_entry.id   AF-A0A845VQD2-F1
#
_cell.length_a   1.000
_cell.length_b   1.000
_cell.length_c   1.000
_cell.angle_alpha   90.00
_cell.angle_beta   90.00
_cell.angle_gamma   90.00
#
_symmetry.space_group_name_H-M   'P 1'
#
loop_
_entity.id
_entity.type
_entity.pdbx_description
1 polymer ?
#
loop_
_entity_poly.entity_id
_entity_poly.type
_entity_poly.pdbx_seq_one_letter_code
_entity_poly.pdbx_strand_id
1 'polypeptide(L)'
;MDASTLNHLSSIKKHLNSRSRKDNGFGKTCQIFLAITFCRLGFQVENYSSQGVDIDSWNHSYFPNISIEVKTTTKHTVTLGQKDVDGLKKKAREGYEPIFAVLRLELLSSWIIAKAKGIKAGNHPLGRLQTSVRAMPELQDQVNQIFSRVVNDYGAIVSSIPTEEVLTYLDKCLDREKLKVLPKGSVMGLPAGHRFQG
;
A
#
# COMPACT_ATOMS: atom_id res chain seq x y z
N MET A 1 4.48 -10.37 -11.28
CA MET A 1 5.77 -9.77 -10.89
C MET A 1 6.90 -10.47 -11.61
N ASP A 2 7.91 -9.71 -12.01
CA ASP A 2 9.11 -10.26 -12.65
C ASP A 2 10.07 -10.91 -11.63
N ALA A 3 11.11 -11.57 -12.14
CA ALA A 3 12.10 -12.26 -11.32
C ALA A 3 12.89 -11.31 -10.41
N SER A 4 13.20 -10.10 -10.88
CA SER A 4 13.94 -9.09 -10.10
C SER A 4 13.16 -8.69 -8.84
N THR A 5 11.88 -8.34 -9.04
CA THR A 5 10.95 -7.96 -7.98
C THR A 5 10.82 -9.10 -6.96
N LEU A 6 10.61 -10.33 -7.44
CA LEU A 6 10.49 -11.50 -6.56
C LEU A 6 11.78 -11.75 -5.77
N ASN A 7 12.94 -11.62 -6.40
CA ASN A 7 14.24 -11.78 -5.75
C ASN A 7 14.43 -10.76 -4.63
N HIS A 8 14.13 -9.48 -4.88
CA HIS A 8 14.17 -8.46 -3.83
C HIS A 8 13.21 -8.79 -2.68
N LEU A 9 11.94 -9.10 -2.96
CA LEU A 9 10.98 -9.43 -1.91
C LEU A 9 11.38 -10.68 -1.13
N SER A 10 11.96 -11.68 -1.78
CA SER A 10 12.45 -12.90 -1.14
C SER A 10 13.65 -12.61 -0.24
N SER A 11 14.60 -11.79 -0.69
CA SER A 11 15.74 -11.33 0.10
C SER A 11 15.29 -10.51 1.31
N ILE A 12 14.37 -9.57 1.13
CA ILE A 12 13.78 -8.77 2.22
C ILE A 12 13.08 -9.69 3.22
N LYS A 13 12.24 -10.63 2.75
CA LYS A 13 11.56 -11.58 3.64
C LYS A 13 12.55 -12.41 4.45
N LYS A 14 13.63 -12.91 3.82
CA LYS A 14 14.69 -13.67 4.49
C LYS A 14 15.42 -12.80 5.53
N HIS A 15 15.77 -11.58 5.16
CA HIS A 15 16.42 -10.59 6.04
C HIS A 15 15.60 -10.33 7.29
N LEU A 16 14.32 -10.01 7.12
CA LEU A 16 13.42 -9.66 8.22
C LEU A 16 13.02 -10.85 9.10
N ASN A 17 12.90 -12.06 8.53
CA ASN A 17 12.50 -13.25 9.28
C ASN A 17 13.65 -13.94 10.03
N SER A 18 14.90 -13.50 9.84
CA SER A 18 16.08 -14.15 10.42
C SER A 18 16.20 -14.01 11.95
N ARG A 19 15.45 -13.12 12.61
CA ARG A 19 15.66 -12.79 14.04
C ARG A 19 14.41 -12.66 14.94
N SER A 20 13.19 -13.02 14.51
CA SER A 20 11.99 -12.88 15.35
C SER A 20 10.85 -13.83 14.95
N ARG A 21 10.24 -14.50 15.93
CA ARG A 21 9.02 -15.33 15.77
C ARG A 21 7.73 -14.52 15.56
N LYS A 22 7.77 -13.18 15.56
CA LYS A 22 6.60 -12.33 15.29
C LYS A 22 6.69 -11.74 13.89
N ASP A 23 5.96 -12.40 13.01
CA ASP A 23 5.90 -12.31 11.54
C ASP A 23 5.24 -11.00 11.04
N ASN A 24 5.73 -9.82 11.46
CA ASN A 24 5.08 -8.54 11.16
C ASN A 24 5.92 -7.57 10.29
N GLY A 25 7.26 -7.71 10.25
CA GLY A 25 8.13 -6.75 9.55
C GLY A 25 7.97 -6.79 8.03
N PHE A 26 7.87 -8.00 7.45
CA PHE A 26 7.74 -8.17 6.00
C PHE A 26 6.39 -7.66 5.48
N GLY A 27 5.30 -8.01 6.15
CA GLY A 27 3.96 -7.53 5.79
C GLY A 27 3.90 -6.00 5.84
N LYS A 28 4.46 -5.38 6.88
CA LYS A 28 4.54 -3.92 7.01
C LYS A 28 5.40 -3.28 5.92
N THR A 29 6.52 -3.92 5.56
CA THR A 29 7.36 -3.47 4.45
C THR A 29 6.58 -3.47 3.13
N CYS A 30 5.83 -4.53 2.84
CA CYS A 30 5.00 -4.61 1.64
C CYS A 30 3.87 -3.57 1.65
N GLN A 31 3.28 -3.31 2.81
CA GLN A 31 2.29 -2.25 2.99
C GLN A 31 2.88 -0.87 2.64
N ILE A 32 4.07 -0.53 3.15
CA ILE A 32 4.70 0.76 2.85
C ILE A 32 5.09 0.86 1.36
N PHE A 33 5.59 -0.22 0.75
CA PHE A 33 5.81 -0.24 -0.70
C PHE A 33 4.52 -0.03 -1.50
N LEU A 34 3.41 -0.59 -1.05
CA LEU A 34 2.11 -0.35 -1.68
C LEU A 34 1.67 1.11 -1.46
N ALA A 35 1.85 1.69 -0.27
CA ALA A 35 1.56 3.09 -0.01
C ALA A 35 2.36 4.03 -0.93
N ILE A 36 3.66 3.78 -1.08
CA ILE A 36 4.52 4.51 -2.04
C ILE A 36 4.02 4.33 -3.48
N THR A 37 3.57 3.12 -3.83
CA THR A 37 2.98 2.84 -5.16
C THR A 37 1.76 3.72 -5.40
N PHE A 38 0.87 3.87 -4.43
CA PHE A 38 -0.30 4.76 -4.53
C PHE A 38 0.11 6.24 -4.63
N CYS A 39 1.14 6.70 -3.91
CA CYS A 39 1.70 8.04 -4.11
C CYS A 39 2.15 8.24 -5.57
N ARG A 40 2.90 7.27 -6.11
CA ARG A 40 3.40 7.34 -7.50
C ARG A 40 2.32 7.22 -8.56
N LEU A 41 1.17 6.64 -8.22
CA LEU A 41 -0.03 6.67 -9.05
C LEU A 41 -0.76 8.02 -8.97
N GLY A 42 -0.37 8.93 -8.08
CA GLY A 42 -0.95 10.26 -7.96
C GLY A 42 -2.02 10.39 -6.87
N PHE A 43 -2.13 9.41 -5.97
CA PHE A 43 -2.99 9.55 -4.78
C PHE A 43 -2.26 10.30 -3.67
N GLN A 44 -2.99 11.11 -2.91
CA GLN A 44 -2.59 11.42 -1.54
C GLN A 44 -2.82 10.19 -0.68
N VAL A 45 -1.93 9.91 0.27
CA VAL A 45 -1.90 8.64 1.01
C VAL A 45 -1.68 8.88 2.49
N GLU A 46 -2.41 8.12 3.31
CA GLU A 46 -2.14 7.93 4.74
C GLU A 46 -1.92 6.45 5.02
N ASN A 47 -0.89 6.14 5.81
CA ASN A 47 -0.44 4.77 6.09
C ASN A 47 -0.46 4.54 7.60
N TYR A 48 -1.29 3.61 8.06
CA TYR A 48 -1.51 3.40 9.47
C TYR A 48 -0.69 2.23 10.00
N SER A 49 -0.05 2.39 11.16
CA SER A 49 0.83 1.37 11.75
C SER A 49 0.05 0.24 12.44
N SER A 50 -1.06 0.54 13.13
CA SER A 50 -1.75 -0.43 14.00
C SER A 50 -3.26 -0.20 14.20
N GLN A 51 -3.85 0.87 13.66
CA GLN A 51 -5.25 1.23 13.90
C GLN A 51 -6.03 1.38 12.59
N GLY A 52 -7.21 0.77 12.53
CA GLY A 52 -8.10 0.87 11.38
C GLY A 52 -7.67 -0.02 10.21
N VAL A 53 -7.86 0.49 9.00
CA VAL A 53 -7.36 -0.09 7.75
C VAL A 53 -5.88 0.23 7.58
N ASP A 54 -5.18 -0.46 6.69
CA ASP A 54 -3.74 -0.27 6.51
C ASP A 54 -3.39 1.04 5.78
N ILE A 55 -4.15 1.40 4.75
CA ILE A 55 -3.89 2.57 3.91
C ILE A 55 -5.20 3.26 3.56
N ASP A 56 -5.24 4.58 3.68
CA ASP A 56 -6.23 5.42 3.01
C ASP A 56 -5.56 6.20 1.88
N SER A 57 -6.28 6.35 0.77
CA SER A 57 -5.81 7.08 -0.40
C SER A 57 -6.92 7.90 -1.02
N TRP A 58 -6.62 9.12 -1.48
CA TRP A 58 -7.63 10.06 -1.96
C TRP A 58 -7.06 11.06 -2.98
N ASN A 59 -7.94 11.91 -3.53
CA ASN A 59 -7.60 12.99 -4.48
C ASN A 59 -6.92 12.53 -5.78
N HIS A 60 -7.21 11.31 -6.24
CA HIS A 60 -6.80 10.87 -7.58
C HIS A 60 -7.76 11.40 -8.65
N SER A 61 -7.26 11.72 -9.84
CA SER A 61 -8.05 12.30 -10.92
C SER A 61 -9.09 11.35 -11.53
N TYR A 62 -8.85 10.05 -11.44
CA TYR A 62 -9.64 9.01 -12.13
C TYR A 62 -10.26 7.95 -11.21
N PHE A 63 -9.69 7.73 -10.03
CA PHE A 63 -10.10 6.65 -9.13
C PHE A 63 -10.79 7.26 -7.91
N PRO A 64 -11.76 6.55 -7.29
CA PRO A 64 -12.38 7.03 -6.07
C PRO A 64 -11.35 7.12 -4.94
N ASN A 65 -11.74 7.76 -3.83
CA ASN A 65 -11.01 7.61 -2.58
C ASN A 65 -11.10 6.14 -2.13
N ILE A 66 -9.97 5.53 -1.80
CA ILE A 66 -9.85 4.09 -1.56
C ILE A 66 -9.25 3.84 -0.18
N SER A 67 -9.88 2.94 0.58
CA SER A 67 -9.34 2.40 1.84
C SER A 67 -8.94 0.94 1.64
N ILE A 68 -7.75 0.57 2.10
CA ILE A 68 -7.07 -0.66 1.73
C ILE A 68 -6.74 -1.47 2.98
N GLU A 69 -7.12 -2.74 2.97
CA GLU A 69 -6.50 -3.76 3.81
C GLU A 69 -5.46 -4.52 2.99
N VAL A 70 -4.24 -4.63 3.50
CA VAL A 70 -3.11 -5.27 2.82
C VAL A 70 -2.87 -6.66 3.38
N LYS A 71 -2.78 -7.65 2.50
CA LYS A 71 -2.42 -9.04 2.86
C LYS A 71 -1.29 -9.55 2.00
N THR A 72 -0.41 -10.34 2.61
CA THR A 72 0.61 -11.11 1.90
C THR A 72 0.40 -12.60 2.15
N THR A 73 0.64 -13.44 1.16
CA THR A 73 0.54 -14.90 1.31
C THR A 73 1.52 -15.62 0.38
N THR A 74 1.90 -16.84 0.73
CA THR A 74 2.57 -17.79 -0.18
C THR A 74 1.61 -18.89 -0.66
N LYS A 75 0.39 -18.94 -0.13
CA LYS A 75 -0.63 -19.96 -0.41
C LYS A 75 -1.58 -19.49 -1.52
N HIS A 76 -2.41 -20.41 -2.03
CA HIS A 76 -3.52 -20.09 -2.94
C HIS A 76 -4.77 -19.55 -2.22
N THR A 77 -4.66 -19.30 -0.91
CA THR A 77 -5.69 -18.72 -0.07
C THR A 77 -5.13 -17.55 0.75
N VAL A 78 -6.05 -16.67 1.17
CA VAL A 78 -5.77 -15.59 2.11
C VAL A 78 -6.81 -15.61 3.23
N THR A 79 -6.35 -15.38 4.46
CA THR A 79 -7.24 -15.21 5.62
C THR A 79 -7.55 -13.73 5.79
N LEU A 80 -8.84 -13.39 5.77
CA LEU A 80 -9.35 -12.05 6.04
C LEU A 80 -9.96 -12.05 7.44
N GLY A 81 -9.43 -11.21 8.33
CA GLY A 81 -9.86 -11.11 9.72
C GLY A 81 -11.18 -10.36 9.86
N GLN A 82 -11.90 -10.62 10.95
CA GLN A 82 -13.12 -9.89 11.27
C GLN A 82 -12.86 -8.39 11.45
N LYS A 83 -11.75 -8.03 12.12
CA LYS A 83 -11.32 -6.64 12.29
C LYS A 83 -11.11 -5.93 10.95
N ASP A 84 -10.55 -6.62 9.97
CA ASP A 84 -10.21 -6.07 8.66
C ASP A 84 -11.51 -5.72 7.90
N VAL A 85 -12.45 -6.66 7.90
CA VAL A 85 -13.77 -6.51 7.28
C VAL A 85 -14.55 -5.37 7.93
N ASP A 86 -14.53 -5.27 9.26
CA ASP A 86 -15.27 -4.23 9.98
C ASP A 86 -14.63 -2.85 9.84
N GLY A 87 -13.30 -2.77 9.81
CA GLY A 87 -12.56 -1.55 9.49
C GLY A 87 -12.91 -1.01 8.10
N LEU A 88 -12.89 -1.89 7.10
CA LEU A 88 -13.27 -1.54 5.72
C LEU A 88 -14.74 -1.15 5.59
N LYS A 89 -15.67 -1.80 6.32
CA LYS A 89 -17.08 -1.37 6.36
C LYS A 89 -17.25 0.00 6.98
N LYS A 90 -16.46 0.35 8.01
CA LYS A 90 -16.48 1.68 8.61
C LYS A 90 -16.05 2.72 7.57
N LYS A 91 -14.95 2.46 6.86
CA LYS A 91 -14.46 3.33 5.78
C LYS A 91 -15.46 3.52 4.64
N ALA A 92 -16.21 2.48 4.30
CA ALA A 92 -17.31 2.59 3.33
C ALA A 92 -18.37 3.62 3.75
N ARG A 93 -18.68 3.71 5.06
CA ARG A 93 -19.62 4.72 5.60
C ARG A 93 -19.04 6.13 5.61
N GLU A 94 -17.71 6.25 5.60
CA GLU A 94 -16.96 7.51 5.48
C GLU A 94 -16.81 7.96 4.01
N GLY A 95 -17.35 7.21 3.04
CA GLY A 95 -17.36 7.56 1.61
C GLY A 95 -16.19 6.99 0.80
N TYR A 96 -15.34 6.16 1.39
CA TYR A 96 -14.26 5.46 0.67
C TYR A 96 -14.77 4.21 -0.04
N GLU A 97 -14.15 3.83 -1.16
CA GLU A 97 -14.27 2.49 -1.75
C GLU A 97 -13.34 1.54 -0.97
N PRO A 98 -13.89 0.58 -0.20
CA PRO A 98 -13.07 -0.34 0.57
C PRO A 98 -12.55 -1.47 -0.32
N ILE A 99 -11.26 -1.78 -0.24
CA ILE A 99 -10.61 -2.84 -1.01
C ILE A 99 -9.74 -3.74 -0.13
N PHE A 100 -9.58 -4.99 -0.58
CA PHE A 100 -8.47 -5.84 -0.19
C PHE A 100 -7.41 -5.80 -1.28
N ALA A 101 -6.16 -5.53 -0.89
CA ALA A 101 -4.98 -5.70 -1.72
C ALA A 101 -4.21 -6.93 -1.23
N VAL A 102 -4.13 -7.96 -2.07
CA VAL A 102 -3.51 -9.24 -1.68
C VAL A 102 -2.31 -9.54 -2.58
N LEU A 103 -1.13 -9.62 -1.99
CA LEU A 103 0.09 -10.03 -2.67
C LEU A 103 0.37 -11.51 -2.43
N ARG A 104 0.43 -12.27 -3.53
CA ARG A 104 0.98 -13.62 -3.51
C ARG A 104 2.47 -13.59 -3.86
N LEU A 105 3.31 -14.11 -2.97
CA LEU A 105 4.76 -14.19 -3.16
C LEU A 105 5.13 -15.42 -4.00
N GLU A 106 4.99 -15.31 -5.32
CA GLU A 106 5.39 -16.32 -6.28
C GLU A 106 5.75 -15.65 -7.61
N LEU A 107 6.58 -16.31 -8.43
CA LEU A 107 6.90 -15.84 -9.76
C LEU A 107 5.63 -15.69 -10.60
N LEU A 108 5.57 -14.63 -11.43
CA LEU A 108 4.41 -14.27 -12.24
C LEU A 108 3.13 -13.94 -11.44
N SER A 109 3.16 -13.95 -10.11
CA SER A 109 2.04 -13.47 -9.30
C SER A 109 2.00 -11.95 -9.21
N SER A 110 0.81 -11.41 -9.04
CA SER A 110 0.54 -9.97 -9.02
C SER A 110 -0.24 -9.62 -7.76
N TRP A 111 -0.25 -8.34 -7.40
CA TRP A 111 -1.26 -7.82 -6.49
C TRP A 111 -2.64 -8.10 -7.06
N ILE A 112 -3.50 -8.69 -6.23
CA ILE A 112 -4.92 -8.84 -6.48
C ILE A 112 -5.63 -7.68 -5.79
N ILE A 113 -6.36 -6.87 -6.56
CA ILE A 113 -7.12 -5.73 -6.05
C ILE A 113 -8.61 -6.03 -6.17
N ALA A 114 -9.30 -6.17 -5.04
CA ALA A 114 -10.71 -6.54 -5.00
C ALA A 114 -11.52 -5.66 -4.05
N LYS A 115 -12.68 -5.17 -4.50
CA LYS A 115 -13.65 -4.46 -3.67
C LYS A 115 -14.11 -5.34 -2.50
N ALA A 116 -14.12 -4.78 -1.31
CA ALA A 116 -14.41 -5.49 -0.06
C ALA A 116 -15.90 -5.70 0.20
N LYS A 117 -16.78 -4.91 -0.44
CA LYS A 117 -18.24 -5.01 -0.25
C LYS A 117 -18.69 -6.46 -0.39
N GLY A 118 -19.40 -7.00 0.61
CA GLY A 118 -19.93 -8.37 0.57
C GLY A 118 -18.91 -9.51 0.72
N ILE A 119 -17.63 -9.20 0.93
CA ILE A 119 -16.63 -10.20 1.37
C ILE A 119 -16.74 -10.35 2.89
N LYS A 120 -16.80 -11.60 3.36
CA LYS A 120 -16.88 -11.96 4.78
C LYS A 120 -15.51 -12.31 5.34
N ALA A 121 -15.34 -12.29 6.65
CA ALA A 121 -14.14 -12.82 7.29
C ALA A 121 -14.01 -14.33 7.02
N GLY A 122 -12.77 -14.84 7.06
CA GLY A 122 -12.45 -16.24 6.82
C GLY A 122 -11.40 -16.45 5.73
N ASN A 123 -11.25 -17.70 5.31
CA ASN A 123 -10.30 -18.09 4.27
C ASN A 123 -10.92 -17.99 2.88
N HIS A 124 -10.28 -17.25 1.98
CA HIS A 124 -10.75 -17.04 0.61
C HIS A 124 -9.73 -17.58 -0.39
N PRO A 125 -10.18 -18.35 -1.41
CA PRO A 125 -9.34 -18.68 -2.56
C PRO A 125 -8.96 -17.42 -3.34
N LEU A 126 -7.68 -17.26 -3.67
CA LEU A 126 -7.19 -16.08 -4.40
C LEU A 126 -7.84 -15.93 -5.77
N GLY A 127 -8.05 -17.04 -6.48
CA GLY A 127 -8.72 -17.02 -7.79
C GLY A 127 -10.11 -16.38 -7.73
N ARG A 128 -10.86 -16.58 -6.63
CA ARG A 128 -12.18 -15.94 -6.45
C ARG A 128 -12.06 -14.43 -6.28
N LEU A 129 -11.02 -13.93 -5.62
CA LEU A 129 -10.81 -12.49 -5.49
C LEU A 129 -10.43 -11.90 -6.86
N GLN A 130 -9.55 -12.58 -7.59
CA GLN A 130 -9.01 -12.13 -8.88
C GLN A 130 -10.03 -12.11 -10.01
N THR A 131 -10.94 -13.09 -10.10
CA THR A 131 -11.89 -13.21 -11.22
C THR A 131 -13.32 -12.83 -10.86
N SER A 132 -13.55 -12.28 -9.66
CA SER A 132 -14.89 -11.83 -9.28
C SER A 132 -15.27 -10.52 -9.96
N VAL A 133 -16.57 -10.24 -10.00
CA VAL A 133 -17.14 -8.90 -10.29
C VAL A 133 -16.63 -7.79 -9.36
N ARG A 134 -15.85 -8.14 -8.33
CA ARG A 134 -15.23 -7.23 -7.38
C ARG A 134 -13.81 -6.82 -7.78
N ALA A 135 -13.22 -7.49 -8.77
CA ALA A 135 -11.89 -7.15 -9.26
C ALA A 135 -11.88 -5.72 -9.82
N MET A 136 -10.77 -5.03 -9.61
CA MET A 136 -10.53 -3.68 -10.16
C MET A 136 -9.36 -3.74 -11.14
N PRO A 137 -9.58 -4.25 -12.38
CA PRO A 137 -8.49 -4.59 -13.30
C PRO A 137 -7.62 -3.37 -13.65
N GLU A 138 -8.20 -2.22 -13.94
CA GLU A 138 -7.44 -1.01 -14.30
C GLU A 138 -6.50 -0.55 -13.17
N LEU A 139 -7.01 -0.49 -11.94
CA LEU A 139 -6.19 -0.15 -10.77
C LEU A 139 -5.14 -1.24 -10.49
N GLN A 140 -5.53 -2.51 -10.64
CA GLN A 140 -4.65 -3.65 -10.45
C GLN A 140 -3.46 -3.61 -11.41
N ASP A 141 -3.70 -3.36 -12.70
CA ASP A 141 -2.65 -3.31 -13.73
C ASP A 141 -1.67 -2.17 -13.44
N GLN A 142 -2.19 -0.99 -13.10
CA GLN A 142 -1.37 0.16 -12.72
C GLN A 142 -0.55 -0.09 -11.45
N VAL A 143 -1.16 -0.65 -10.40
CA VAL A 143 -0.46 -1.04 -9.16
C VAL A 143 0.66 -2.01 -9.48
N ASN A 144 0.41 -3.05 -10.27
CA ASN A 144 1.43 -4.04 -10.60
C ASN A 144 2.57 -3.49 -11.44
N GLN A 145 2.30 -2.54 -12.35
CA GLN A 145 3.33 -1.87 -13.13
C GLN A 145 4.24 -1.00 -12.25
N ILE A 146 3.67 -0.22 -11.33
CA ILE A 146 4.43 0.72 -10.50
C ILE A 146 5.09 0.04 -9.30
N PHE A 147 4.44 -0.94 -8.69
CA PHE A 147 4.95 -1.63 -7.51
C PHE A 147 6.30 -2.31 -7.75
N SER A 148 6.48 -2.95 -8.91
CA SER A 148 7.78 -3.54 -9.27
C SER A 148 8.90 -2.51 -9.31
N ARG A 149 8.62 -1.28 -9.78
CA ARG A 149 9.60 -0.18 -9.78
C ARG A 149 9.92 0.28 -8.36
N VAL A 150 8.90 0.41 -7.51
CA VAL A 150 9.08 0.75 -6.08
C VAL A 150 9.98 -0.29 -5.38
N VAL A 151 9.71 -1.57 -5.58
CA VAL A 151 10.54 -2.64 -4.99
C VAL A 151 11.98 -2.57 -5.50
N ASN A 152 12.21 -2.32 -6.79
CA ASN A 152 13.56 -2.21 -7.33
C ASN A 152 14.31 -0.96 -6.80
N ASP A 153 13.61 0.18 -6.66
CA ASP A 153 14.22 1.43 -6.19
C ASP A 153 14.70 1.35 -4.73
N TYR A 154 13.95 0.66 -3.87
CA TYR A 154 14.21 0.64 -2.42
C TYR A 154 14.72 -0.70 -1.90
N GLY A 155 14.48 -1.80 -2.63
CA GLY A 155 14.64 -3.16 -2.13
C GLY A 155 16.08 -3.56 -1.83
N ALA A 156 17.05 -3.03 -2.58
CA ALA A 156 18.47 -3.22 -2.30
C ALA A 156 18.87 -2.62 -0.93
N ILE A 157 18.45 -1.38 -0.67
CA ILE A 157 18.76 -0.69 0.60
C ILE A 157 18.06 -1.39 1.76
N VAL A 158 16.77 -1.74 1.61
CA VAL A 158 16.02 -2.46 2.65
C VAL A 158 16.70 -3.78 3.02
N SER A 159 17.32 -4.46 2.06
CA SER A 159 18.03 -5.72 2.29
C SER A 159 19.42 -5.54 2.92
N SER A 160 19.99 -4.34 2.89
CA SER A 160 21.36 -4.08 3.36
C SER A 160 21.43 -3.38 4.73
N ILE A 161 20.38 -2.68 5.14
CA ILE A 161 20.34 -1.97 6.43
C ILE A 161 19.90 -2.88 7.58
N PRO A 162 20.19 -2.55 8.85
CA PRO A 162 19.70 -3.31 10.00
C PRO A 162 18.18 -3.45 10.01
N THR A 163 17.67 -4.63 10.40
CA THR A 163 16.23 -4.96 10.38
C THR A 163 15.38 -3.97 11.17
N GLU A 164 15.89 -3.49 12.30
CA GLU A 164 15.28 -2.49 13.18
C GLU A 164 15.16 -1.10 12.54
N GLU A 165 15.97 -0.79 11.52
CA GLU A 165 15.96 0.50 10.82
C GLU A 165 15.03 0.50 9.59
N VAL A 166 14.63 -0.68 9.10
CA VAL A 166 13.90 -0.83 7.84
C VAL A 166 12.61 0.00 7.80
N LEU A 167 11.78 -0.08 8.83
CA LEU A 167 10.50 0.65 8.84
C LEU A 167 10.73 2.16 8.93
N THR A 168 11.66 2.61 9.77
CA THR A 168 12.04 4.04 9.87
C THR A 168 12.58 4.58 8.54
N TYR A 169 13.38 3.79 7.83
CA TYR A 169 13.88 4.15 6.51
C TYR A 169 12.74 4.27 5.49
N LEU A 170 11.83 3.29 5.48
CA LEU A 170 10.70 3.25 4.55
C LEU A 170 9.67 4.35 4.82
N ASP A 171 9.39 4.69 6.08
CA ASP A 171 8.52 5.80 6.44
C ASP A 171 9.08 7.13 5.91
N LYS A 172 10.39 7.36 6.04
CA LYS A 172 11.06 8.53 5.43
C LYS A 172 10.96 8.53 3.90
N CYS A 173 11.02 7.37 3.27
CA CYS A 173 10.83 7.25 1.82
C CYS A 173 9.38 7.59 1.42
N LEU A 174 8.41 7.08 2.17
CA LEU A 174 7.00 7.38 1.96
C LEU A 174 6.71 8.88 2.13
N ASP A 175 7.24 9.53 3.17
CA ASP A 175 7.05 10.97 3.37
C ASP A 175 7.56 11.79 2.18
N ARG A 176 8.72 11.42 1.62
CA ARG A 176 9.26 12.07 0.41
C ARG A 176 8.35 11.87 -0.80
N GLU A 177 7.73 10.71 -0.94
CA GLU A 177 6.79 10.43 -2.04
C GLU A 177 5.48 11.17 -1.86
N LYS A 178 4.94 11.27 -0.62
CA LYS A 178 3.76 12.08 -0.31
C LYS A 178 3.94 13.55 -0.73
N LEU A 179 5.13 14.13 -0.50
CA LEU A 179 5.43 15.52 -0.88
C LEU A 179 5.38 15.78 -2.40
N LYS A 180 5.60 14.75 -3.24
CA LYS A 180 5.58 14.88 -4.71
C LYS A 180 4.16 14.98 -5.28
N VAL A 181 3.15 14.53 -4.52
CA VAL A 181 1.76 14.44 -4.96
C VAL A 181 0.93 15.64 -4.47
N LEU A 182 1.52 16.52 -3.64
CA LEU A 182 0.85 17.73 -3.20
C LEU A 182 0.61 18.68 -4.38
N PRO A 183 -0.58 19.30 -4.50
CA PRO A 183 -0.85 20.29 -5.53
C PRO A 183 0.21 21.40 -5.48
N LYS A 184 0.75 21.81 -6.63
CA LYS A 184 1.75 22.88 -6.77
C LYS A 184 1.26 24.29 -6.35
N GLY A 185 0.17 24.40 -5.59
CA GLY A 185 -0.47 25.66 -5.17
C GLY A 185 -0.48 25.96 -3.67
N SER A 186 0.07 25.10 -2.81
CA SER A 186 0.02 25.33 -1.34
C SER A 186 1.21 26.13 -0.78
N VAL A 187 2.07 26.70 -1.63
CA VAL A 187 2.95 27.81 -1.19
C VAL A 187 2.08 29.06 -1.20
N MET A 188 1.39 29.32 -0.07
CA MET A 188 0.74 30.61 0.15
C MET A 188 1.78 31.71 -0.07
N GLY A 189 1.55 32.51 -1.12
CA GLY A 189 2.20 33.80 -1.25
C GLY A 189 1.91 34.61 0.01
N LEU A 190 2.96 35.06 0.67
CA LEU A 190 2.89 36.13 1.66
C LEU A 190 2.15 37.32 1.02
N PRO A 191 1.10 37.89 1.65
CA PRO A 191 0.54 39.13 1.16
C PRO A 191 1.60 40.23 1.37
N ALA A 192 2.15 40.73 0.27
CA ALA A 192 2.80 42.02 0.28
C ALA A 192 1.72 43.08 0.51
N GLY A 193 1.84 43.80 1.64
CA GLY A 193 1.11 45.04 1.84
C GLY A 193 0.73 45.26 3.29
N HIS A 194 1.44 46.18 3.95
CA HIS A 194 0.84 47.38 4.55
C HIS A 194 1.98 48.40 4.71
N ARG A 195 2.13 49.26 3.70
CA ARG A 195 2.93 50.49 3.78
C ARG A 195 1.98 51.53 4.38
N PHE A 196 2.11 51.80 5.68
CA PHE A 196 1.44 52.94 6.29
C PHE A 196 2.08 54.22 5.75
N GLN A 197 1.23 55.10 5.21
CA GLN A 197 1.55 56.52 5.09
C GLN A 197 1.47 57.14 6.49
N GLY A 198 2.49 57.93 6.82
CA GLY A 198 2.62 58.80 7.98
C GLY A 198 3.80 59.71 7.72
#